data_AF-A0A293MC21-F1
#
_entry.id   AF-A0A293MC21-F1
#
_cell.length_a   1.000
_cell.length_b   1.000
_cell.length_c   1.000
_cell.angle_alpha   90.00
_cell.angle_beta   90.00
_cell.angle_gamma   90.00
#
_symmetry.space_group_name_H-M   'P 1'
#
loop_
_entity.id
_entity.type
_entity.pdbx_description
1 polymer ?
#
loop_
_entity_poly.entity_id
_entity_poly.type
_entity_poly.pdbx_seq_one_letter_code
_entity_poly.pdbx_strand_id
1 'polypeptide(L)'
;MVHLPASLEPNFKDGASPSEFRAEWLKDMEALSRGDDALDFPNLPYYLDGKVKITQSLAIMRYLARKNGLYADGSEEETQQDMLEAQVDDFR
;
A
#
# COMPACT_ATOMS: atom_id res chain seq x y z
N MET A 1 5.70 -7.18 11.13
CA MET A 1 6.96 -6.50 10.82
C MET A 1 7.03 -6.39 9.30
N VAL A 2 6.73 -5.22 8.74
CA VAL A 2 6.84 -4.99 7.29
C VAL A 2 8.32 -4.77 7.02
N HIS A 3 8.95 -5.64 6.22
CA HIS A 3 10.36 -5.47 5.86
C HIS A 3 10.42 -4.58 4.63
N LEU A 4 10.54 -3.27 4.84
CA LEU A 4 10.93 -2.35 3.79
C LEU A 4 12.46 -2.42 3.65
N PRO A 5 13.01 -2.50 2.43
CA PRO A 5 14.43 -2.25 2.25
C PRO A 5 14.73 -0.82 2.71
N ALA A 6 15.77 -0.64 3.53
CA ALA A 6 16.11 0.62 4.18
C ALA A 6 16.31 1.81 3.20
N SER A 7 16.48 1.54 1.91
CA SER A 7 16.61 2.54 0.83
C SER A 7 15.28 3.11 0.34
N LEU A 8 14.13 2.53 0.72
CA LEU A 8 12.80 2.97 0.30
C LEU A 8 11.93 3.46 1.47
N GLU A 9 12.42 3.41 2.71
CA GLU A 9 11.66 3.97 3.83
C GLU A 9 11.47 5.48 3.66
N PRO A 10 10.22 5.97 3.62
CA PRO A 10 9.96 7.38 3.41
C PRO A 10 10.55 8.21 4.56
N ASN A 11 11.41 9.16 4.23
CA ASN A 11 12.06 10.04 5.22
C ASN A 11 11.20 11.28 5.51
N PHE A 12 9.94 11.06 5.89
CA PHE A 12 9.04 12.14 6.27
C PHE A 12 9.42 12.65 7.66
N LYS A 13 9.77 13.94 7.73
CA LYS A 13 10.10 14.59 9.00
C LYS A 13 8.84 15.09 9.69
N ASP A 14 8.71 14.79 10.98
CA ASP A 14 7.66 15.37 11.81
C ASP A 14 7.75 16.90 11.79
N GLY A 15 6.62 17.57 11.56
CA GLY A 15 6.55 19.03 11.46
C GLY A 15 7.04 19.62 10.12
N ALA A 16 7.35 18.79 9.12
CA ALA A 16 7.66 19.27 7.77
C ALA A 16 6.48 20.07 7.20
N SER A 17 6.80 21.14 6.48
CA SER A 17 5.81 21.87 5.71
C SER A 17 5.27 21.02 4.55
N PRO A 18 4.06 21.34 4.02
CA PRO A 18 3.50 20.61 2.88
C PRO A 18 4.41 20.56 1.65
N SER A 19 5.22 21.60 1.42
CA SER A 19 6.17 21.65 0.31
C SER A 19 7.38 20.73 0.53
N GLU A 20 7.89 20.65 1.76
CA GLU A 20 8.95 19.71 2.13
C GLU A 20 8.47 18.27 2.01
N PHE A 21 7.26 17.98 2.50
CA PHE A 21 6.63 16.67 2.34
C PHE A 21 6.50 16.28 0.87
N ARG A 22 6.00 17.20 0.03
CA ARG A 22 5.85 16.97 -1.41
C ARG A 22 7.20 16.75 -2.09
N ALA A 23 8.22 17.51 -1.73
CA ALA A 23 9.55 17.38 -2.31
C ALA A 23 10.18 16.02 -1.98
N GLU A 24 9.98 15.53 -0.76
CA GLU A 24 10.45 14.20 -0.37
C GLU A 24 9.67 13.09 -1.09
N TRP A 25 8.34 13.18 -1.13
CA TRP A 25 7.51 12.22 -1.85
C TRP A 25 7.87 12.14 -3.35
N LEU A 26 8.18 13.26 -4.00
CA LEU A 26 8.55 13.23 -5.42
C LEU A 26 9.85 12.46 -5.68
N LYS A 27 10.79 12.46 -4.74
CA LYS A 27 12.02 11.65 -4.85
C LYS A 27 11.70 10.17 -4.71
N ASP A 28 10.90 9.82 -3.69
CA ASP A 28 10.48 8.42 -3.45
C ASP A 28 9.67 7.90 -4.63
N MET A 29 8.72 8.69 -5.14
CA MET A 29 7.91 8.35 -6.30
C MET A 29 8.77 8.09 -7.54
N GLU A 30 9.82 8.89 -7.78
CA GLU A 30 10.73 8.68 -8.92
C GLU A 30 11.47 7.33 -8.80
N ALA A 31 11.95 7.00 -7.61
CA ALA A 31 12.58 5.71 -7.33
C ALA A 31 11.60 4.54 -7.49
N LEU A 32 10.37 4.69 -6.98
CA LEU A 32 9.30 3.70 -7.07
C LEU A 32 8.69 3.57 -8.48
N SER A 33 9.03 4.45 -9.41
CA SER A 33 8.52 4.41 -10.79
C SER A 33 9.49 3.73 -11.77
N ARG A 34 10.67 3.30 -11.32
CA ARG A 34 11.73 2.77 -12.20
C ARG A 34 12.47 1.61 -11.54
N GLY A 35 13.11 0.78 -12.36
CA GLY A 35 13.94 -0.33 -11.89
C GLY A 35 13.15 -1.55 -11.39
N ASP A 36 13.86 -2.44 -10.69
CA ASP A 36 13.33 -3.75 -10.29
C ASP A 36 12.21 -3.67 -9.24
N ASP A 37 12.07 -2.55 -8.54
CA ASP A 37 11.02 -2.28 -7.54
C ASP A 37 9.90 -1.37 -8.06
N ALA A 38 9.86 -1.11 -9.37
CA ALA A 38 8.84 -0.25 -9.97
C ALA A 38 7.41 -0.71 -9.63
N LEU A 39 6.58 0.23 -9.18
CA LEU A 39 5.16 0.08 -8.90
C LEU A 39 4.34 0.46 -10.14
N ASP A 40 3.28 -0.29 -10.44
CA ASP A 40 2.39 0.00 -11.58
C ASP A 40 1.65 1.34 -11.40
N PHE A 41 1.25 1.63 -10.16
CA PHE A 41 0.57 2.86 -9.77
C PHE A 41 1.23 3.45 -8.52
N PRO A 42 2.35 4.20 -8.67
CA PRO A 42 3.10 4.75 -7.54
C PRO A 42 2.22 5.65 -6.66
N ASN A 43 2.03 5.25 -5.40
CA ASN A 43 1.26 6.00 -4.42
C ASN A 43 1.65 5.55 -3.00
N LEU A 44 1.28 6.36 -2.02
CA LEU A 44 1.26 5.93 -0.62
C LEU A 44 -0.16 5.50 -0.21
N PRO A 45 -0.31 4.46 0.62
CA PRO A 45 0.73 3.51 1.02
C PRO A 45 1.09 2.51 -0.10
N TYR A 46 2.27 1.90 0.01
CA TYR A 46 2.71 0.78 -0.82
C TYR A 46 3.25 -0.37 0.05
N TYR A 47 3.31 -1.58 -0.52
CA TYR A 47 3.81 -2.78 0.12
C TYR A 47 4.60 -3.64 -0.87
N LEU A 48 5.80 -4.06 -0.47
CA LEU A 48 6.70 -4.89 -1.26
C LEU A 48 6.92 -6.23 -0.55
N ASP A 49 6.71 -7.34 -1.26
CA ASP A 49 6.91 -8.70 -0.76
C ASP A 49 7.47 -9.60 -1.87
N GLY A 50 8.80 -9.56 -2.00
CA GLY A 50 9.52 -10.21 -3.09
C GLY A 50 9.08 -9.66 -4.46
N LYS A 51 8.40 -10.49 -5.25
CA LYS A 51 7.89 -10.09 -6.57
C LYS A 51 6.54 -9.37 -6.51
N VAL A 52 5.86 -9.42 -5.37
CA VAL A 52 4.56 -8.78 -5.17
C VAL A 52 4.79 -7.32 -4.79
N LYS A 53 4.18 -6.43 -5.57
CA LYS A 53 4.29 -4.98 -5.39
C LYS A 53 2.90 -4.40 -5.47
N ILE A 54 2.43 -3.79 -4.39
CA ILE A 54 1.03 -3.38 -4.26
C ILE A 54 0.98 -1.95 -3.75
N THR A 55 0.16 -1.14 -4.40
CA THR A 55 -0.31 0.14 -3.87
C THR A 55 -1.81 0.06 -3.62
N GLN A 56 -2.39 1.09 -2.99
CA GLN A 56 -3.77 1.12 -2.48
C GLN A 56 -3.91 0.33 -1.17
N SER A 57 -4.29 1.04 -0.09
CA SER A 57 -4.43 0.47 1.26
C SER A 57 -5.33 -0.77 1.28
N LEU A 58 -6.47 -0.73 0.61
CA LEU A 58 -7.40 -1.86 0.57
C LEU A 58 -6.80 -3.08 -0.15
N ALA A 59 -6.09 -2.89 -1.26
CA ALA A 59 -5.43 -3.98 -1.98
C ALA A 59 -4.33 -4.64 -1.12
N ILE A 60 -3.56 -3.82 -0.39
CA ILE A 60 -2.54 -4.30 0.57
C ILE A 60 -3.21 -5.13 1.68
N MET A 61 -4.31 -4.63 2.26
CA MET A 61 -5.06 -5.34 3.31
C MET A 61 -5.59 -6.69 2.80
N ARG A 62 -6.21 -6.72 1.62
CA ARG A 62 -6.70 -7.97 1.00
C ARG A 62 -5.57 -8.96 0.74
N TYR A 63 -4.42 -8.50 0.25
CA TYR A 63 -3.25 -9.35 0.03
C TYR A 63 -2.77 -10.00 1.34
N LEU A 64 -2.62 -9.20 2.39
CA LEU A 64 -2.21 -9.69 3.70
C LEU A 64 -3.25 -10.66 4.28
N ALA A 65 -4.54 -10.38 4.13
CA ALA A 65 -5.60 -11.26 4.58
C ALA A 65 -5.53 -12.62 3.89
N ARG A 66 -5.42 -12.66 2.56
CA ARG A 66 -5.29 -13.92 1.80
C ARG A 66 -4.02 -14.68 2.15
N LYS A 67 -2.88 -13.98 2.26
CA LYS A 67 -1.59 -14.60 2.61
C LYS A 67 -1.60 -15.29 3.97
N ASN A 68 -2.43 -14.80 4.91
CA ASN A 68 -2.46 -15.29 6.29
C ASN A 68 -3.75 -16.06 6.64
N GLY A 69 -4.59 -16.42 5.67
CA GLY A 69 -5.84 -17.16 5.91
C GLY A 69 -6.88 -16.36 6.72
N LEU A 70 -6.92 -15.04 6.52
CA LEU A 70 -7.88 -14.11 7.14
C LEU A 70 -8.86 -13.53 6.11
N TYR A 71 -8.87 -14.06 4.89
CA TYR A 71 -9.84 -13.72 3.86
C TYR A 71 -10.93 -14.78 3.84
N ALA A 72 -12.15 -14.40 3.46
CA ALA A 72 -13.26 -15.33 3.28
C ALA A 72 -12.90 -16.50 2.32
N ASP A 73 -13.36 -17.71 2.64
CA ASP A 73 -13.04 -18.94 1.89
C ASP A 73 -14.17 -19.38 0.92
N GLY A 74 -15.22 -18.57 0.76
CA GLY A 74 -16.36 -18.86 -0.12
C GLY A 74 -17.05 -17.62 -0.67
N SER A 75 -17.68 -17.76 -1.85
CA SER A 75 -18.20 -16.62 -2.61
C SER A 75 -19.22 -15.75 -1.86
N GLU A 76 -20.03 -16.37 -0.97
CA GLU A 76 -21.01 -15.63 -0.17
C GLU A 76 -20.31 -14.75 0.88
N GLU A 77 -19.37 -15.33 1.63
CA GLU A 77 -18.57 -14.61 2.63
C GLU A 77 -17.68 -13.54 1.97
N GLU A 78 -17.10 -13.83 0.80
CA GLU A 78 -16.34 -12.86 0.02
C GLU A 78 -17.21 -11.66 -0.39
N THR A 79 -18.44 -11.93 -0.84
CA THR A 79 -19.39 -10.86 -1.21
C THR A 79 -19.75 -9.99 -0.01
N GLN A 80 -19.97 -10.60 1.16
CA GLN A 80 -20.25 -9.86 2.39
C GLN A 80 -19.04 -9.03 2.84
N GLN A 81 -17.84 -9.59 2.73
CA GLN A 81 -16.60 -8.91 3.06
C GLN A 81 -16.34 -7.72 2.11
N ASP A 82 -16.51 -7.92 0.80
CA ASP A 82 -16.38 -6.85 -0.21
C ASP A 82 -17.36 -5.70 0.04
N MET A 83 -18.61 -6.01 0.38
CA MET A 83 -19.62 -5.01 0.73
C MET A 83 -19.24 -4.23 2.00
N LEU A 84 -18.74 -4.91 3.04
CA LEU A 84 -18.29 -4.27 4.26
C LEU A 84 -17.09 -3.35 4.01
N GLU A 85 -16.12 -3.83 3.24
CA GLU A 85 -14.95 -3.05 2.86
C GLU A 85 -15.34 -1.78 2.08
N ALA A 86 -16.25 -1.90 1.10
CA ALA A 86 -16.77 -0.75 0.36
C ALA A 86 -17.52 0.24 1.25
N GLN A 87 -18.38 -0.25 2.14
CA GLN A 87 -19.13 0.59 3.08
C GLN A 87 -18.19 1.35 4.04
N VAL A 88 -17.07 0.75 4.44
CA VAL A 88 -16.05 1.41 5.28
C VAL A 88 -15.27 2.45 4.48
N ASP A 89 -14.93 2.17 3.22
CA ASP A 89 -14.21 3.10 2.35
C ASP A 89 -15.04 4.36 2.04
N ASP A 90 -16.37 4.23 1.91
CA ASP A 90 -17.28 5.37 1.73
C ASP A 90 -17.26 6.39 2.89
N PHE A 91 -16.81 5.99 4.09
CA PHE A 91 -16.66 6.90 5.24
C PHE A 91 -15.33 7.65 5.27
N ARG A 92 -14.38 7.31 4.40
CA ARG A 92 -13.02 7.84 4.39
C ARG A 92 -12.91 9.18 3.67
#